data_AF-A0A560UHD8-F1
#
_entry.id   AF-A0A560UHD8-F1
#
_cell.length_a   1.000
_cell.length_b   1.000
_cell.length_c   1.000
_cell.angle_alpha   90.00
_cell.angle_beta   90.00
_cell.angle_gamma   90.00
#
_symmetry.space_group_name_H-M   'P 1'
#
loop_
_entity.id
_entity.type
_entity.pdbx_description
1 polymer ?
#
loop_
_entity_poly.entity_id
_entity_poly.type
_entity_poly.pdbx_seq_one_letter_code
_entity_poly.pdbx_strand_id
1 'polypeptide(L)'
;MNPKIFGRKVGTNDAVTQLVTPRGGSNDDPNAAAGMLVDHLVESARAAVTHLREGGYEGYVVFPGDPTHYGFTPEADFVYPAAAD
;
A
#
# COMPACT_ATOMS: atom_id res chain seq x y z
N MET A 1 9.99 -8.27 2.65
CA MET A 1 9.09 -7.51 3.53
C MET A 1 8.01 -6.90 2.65
N ASN A 2 6.75 -6.89 3.07
CA ASN A 2 5.61 -6.60 2.20
C ASN A 2 4.88 -5.33 2.68
N PRO A 3 4.31 -4.51 1.77
CA PRO A 3 3.44 -3.41 2.12
C PRO A 3 2.26 -3.91 2.95
N LYS A 4 1.80 -3.09 3.89
CA LYS A 4 0.60 -3.36 4.68
C LYS A 4 -0.46 -2.34 4.30
N ILE A 5 -1.61 -2.82 3.88
CA ILE A 5 -2.74 -1.96 3.52
C ILE A 5 -3.76 -2.02 4.65
N PHE A 6 -4.03 -0.85 5.21
CA PHE A 6 -4.99 -0.63 6.27
C PHE A 6 -6.19 0.10 5.69
N GLY A 7 -7.40 -0.31 6.05
CA GLY A 7 -8.59 0.36 5.59
C GLY A 7 -9.85 -0.07 6.33
N ARG A 8 -10.93 0.61 5.99
CA ARG A 8 -12.30 0.32 6.44
C ARG A 8 -13.28 0.68 5.34
N LYS A 9 -14.51 0.21 5.46
CA LYS A 9 -15.56 0.55 4.50
C LYS A 9 -16.05 1.98 4.73
N VAL A 10 -16.15 2.77 3.68
CA VAL A 10 -16.66 4.15 3.74
C VAL A 10 -18.07 4.13 4.32
N GLY A 11 -18.33 5.04 5.27
CA GLY A 11 -19.61 5.14 5.97
C GLY A 11 -19.83 4.11 7.08
N THR A 12 -18.85 3.24 7.37
CA THR A 12 -18.85 2.43 8.58
C THR A 12 -18.01 3.12 9.66
N ASN A 13 -18.48 3.10 10.90
CA ASN A 13 -17.71 3.57 12.06
C ASN A 13 -16.72 2.51 12.56
N ASP A 14 -16.32 1.60 11.67
CA ASP A 14 -15.43 0.51 11.98
C ASP A 14 -14.00 1.04 12.16
N ALA A 15 -13.21 0.30 12.94
CA ALA A 15 -11.81 0.62 13.13
C ALA A 15 -11.06 0.31 11.83
N VAL A 16 -10.06 1.13 11.50
CA VAL A 16 -9.17 0.83 10.38
C VAL A 16 -8.43 -0.46 10.72
N THR A 17 -8.62 -1.50 9.91
CA THR A 17 -8.01 -2.81 10.10
C THR A 17 -7.09 -3.16 8.94
N GLN A 18 -6.20 -4.13 9.13
CA GLN A 18 -5.32 -4.60 8.07
C GLN A 18 -6.16 -5.43 7.07
N LEU A 19 -6.37 -4.90 5.86
CA LEU A 19 -7.23 -5.53 4.86
C LEU A 19 -6.45 -6.49 3.96
N VAL A 20 -5.25 -6.08 3.54
CA VAL A 20 -4.45 -6.83 2.56
C VAL A 20 -2.97 -6.71 2.92
N THR A 21 -2.27 -7.84 2.82
CA THR A 21 -0.80 -7.86 2.71
C THR A 21 -0.47 -8.31 1.30
N PRO A 22 -0.22 -7.40 0.33
CA PRO A 22 0.21 -7.81 -1.01
C PRO A 22 1.39 -8.78 -0.89
N ARG A 23 1.26 -9.97 -1.48
CA ARG A 23 2.28 -11.01 -1.43
C ARG A 23 3.44 -10.64 -2.36
N GLY A 24 4.37 -9.83 -1.89
CA GLY A 24 5.71 -9.75 -2.46
C GLY A 24 6.32 -11.15 -2.44
N GLY A 25 6.74 -11.64 -3.61
CA GLY A 25 7.32 -12.96 -3.77
C GLY A 25 8.44 -13.23 -2.76
N SER A 26 8.48 -14.44 -2.23
CA SER A 26 9.57 -14.91 -1.37
C SER A 26 10.89 -14.82 -2.14
N ASN A 27 11.73 -13.84 -1.80
CA ASN A 27 13.08 -13.74 -2.34
C ASN A 27 14.08 -13.95 -1.21
N ASP A 28 14.68 -15.12 -1.25
CA ASP A 28 15.91 -15.52 -0.56
C ASP A 28 17.11 -14.83 -1.23
N ASP A 29 17.10 -13.50 -1.41
CA ASP A 29 18.29 -12.78 -1.89
C ASP A 29 18.23 -11.28 -1.55
N PRO A 30 19.03 -10.78 -0.59
CA PRO A 30 18.81 -9.49 0.05
C PRO A 30 19.37 -8.26 -0.69
N ASN A 31 20.09 -8.40 -1.81
CA ASN A 31 20.91 -7.28 -2.33
C ASN A 31 20.69 -6.88 -3.81
N ALA A 32 20.37 -7.81 -4.73
CA ALA A 32 20.35 -7.48 -6.17
C ALA A 32 19.02 -6.88 -6.69
N ALA A 33 17.93 -7.00 -5.94
CA ALA A 33 16.58 -6.72 -6.45
C ALA A 33 15.88 -5.53 -5.75
N ALA A 34 16.51 -4.85 -4.80
CA ALA A 34 15.83 -3.89 -3.91
C ALA A 34 15.08 -2.76 -4.65
N GLY A 35 15.66 -2.17 -5.70
CA GLY A 35 15.01 -1.10 -6.47
C GLY A 35 13.82 -1.58 -7.32
N MET A 36 13.98 -2.72 -8.00
CA MET A 36 12.92 -3.33 -8.81
C MET A 36 11.79 -3.92 -7.94
N LEU A 37 12.14 -4.37 -6.73
CA LEU A 37 11.17 -4.84 -5.74
C LEU A 37 10.33 -3.70 -5.18
N VAL A 38 10.91 -2.52 -4.94
CA VAL A 38 10.13 -1.36 -4.46
C VAL A 38 9.09 -0.95 -5.51
N ASP A 39 9.47 -0.85 -6.77
CA ASP A 39 8.54 -0.47 -7.84
C ASP A 39 7.39 -1.49 -7.98
N HIS A 40 7.72 -2.79 -8.02
CA HIS A 40 6.71 -3.85 -8.08
C HIS A 40 5.80 -3.91 -6.85
N LEU A 41 6.34 -3.61 -5.66
CA LEU A 41 5.55 -3.51 -4.43
C LEU A 41 4.61 -2.30 -4.45
N VAL A 42 5.05 -1.18 -5.03
CA VAL A 42 4.23 0.03 -5.22
C VAL A 42 3.12 -0.24 -6.22
N GLU A 43 3.42 -0.85 -7.37
CA GLU A 43 2.41 -1.23 -8.37
C GLU A 43 1.38 -2.21 -7.80
N SER A 44 1.85 -3.23 -7.07
CA SER A 44 0.97 -4.19 -6.40
C SER A 44 0.09 -3.52 -5.33
N ALA A 45 0.65 -2.58 -4.57
CA ALA A 45 -0.11 -1.79 -3.62
C ALA A 45 -1.13 -0.90 -4.33
N ARG A 46 -0.78 -0.28 -5.48
CA ARG A 46 -1.72 0.54 -6.27
C ARG A 46 -2.90 -0.29 -6.73
N ALA A 47 -2.66 -1.44 -7.36
CA ALA A 47 -3.73 -2.33 -7.79
C ALA A 47 -4.67 -2.74 -6.65
N ALA A 48 -4.11 -3.06 -5.47
CA ALA A 48 -4.92 -3.38 -4.30
C ALA A 48 -5.72 -2.18 -3.78
N VAL A 49 -5.13 -0.98 -3.75
CA VAL A 49 -5.82 0.26 -3.34
C VAL A 49 -6.92 0.63 -4.32
N THR A 50 -6.69 0.52 -5.63
CA THR A 50 -7.70 0.75 -6.67
C THR A 50 -8.91 -0.16 -6.42
N HIS A 51 -8.69 -1.47 -6.26
CA HIS A 51 -9.78 -2.42 -5.98
C HIS A 51 -10.53 -2.12 -4.67
N LEU A 52 -9.82 -1.72 -3.62
CA LEU A 52 -10.43 -1.34 -2.34
C LEU A 52 -11.26 -0.06 -2.50
N ARG A 53 -10.75 0.95 -3.20
CA ARG A 53 -11.46 2.21 -3.45
C ARG A 53 -12.71 2.00 -4.30
N GLU A 54 -12.62 1.20 -5.36
CA GLU A 54 -13.78 0.80 -6.17
C GLU A 54 -14.81 0.01 -5.33
N GLY A 55 -14.35 -0.76 -4.35
CA GLY A 55 -15.20 -1.44 -3.35
C GLY A 55 -15.79 -0.53 -2.27
N GLY A 56 -15.51 0.77 -2.30
CA GLY A 56 -15.98 1.75 -1.32
C GLY A 56 -15.23 1.67 0.01
N TYR A 57 -13.93 1.39 -0.01
CA TYR A 57 -13.06 1.42 1.17
C TYR A 57 -12.18 2.67 1.19
N GLU A 58 -11.96 3.20 2.39
CA GLU A 58 -11.03 4.28 2.72
C GLU A 58 -9.91 3.73 3.61
N GLY A 59 -8.70 4.27 3.50
CA GLY A 59 -7.55 3.71 4.20
C GLY A 59 -6.22 4.34 3.84
N TYR A 60 -5.15 3.63 4.20
CA TYR A 60 -3.77 4.00 3.90
C TYR A 60 -2.88 2.77 3.71
N VAL A 61 -1.80 2.93 2.94
CA VAL A 61 -0.74 1.93 2.81
C VAL A 61 0.50 2.34 3.60
N VAL A 62 1.19 1.37 4.19
CA VAL A 62 2.49 1.52 4.86
C VAL A 62 3.50 0.62 4.17
N PHE A 63 4.60 1.20 3.72
CA PHE A 63 5.68 0.48 3.06
C PHE A 63 6.72 -0.03 4.06
N PRO A 64 7.36 -1.17 3.78
CA PRO A 64 8.39 -1.69 4.68
C PRO A 64 9.59 -0.73 4.72
N GLY A 65 9.99 -0.33 5.93
CA GLY A 65 11.09 0.62 6.13
C GLY A 65 10.68 2.09 6.10
N ASP A 66 9.42 2.39 5.80
CA ASP A 66 8.89 3.76 5.81
C ASP A 66 7.64 3.85 6.71
N PRO A 67 7.68 4.59 7.82
CA PRO A 67 6.55 4.73 8.73
C PRO A 67 5.45 5.66 8.19
N THR A 68 5.63 6.24 7.01
CA THR A 68 4.67 7.17 6.40
C THR A 68 3.36 6.45 6.04
N HIS A 69 2.24 7.05 6.45
CA HIS A 69 0.90 6.59 6.10
C HIS A 69 0.46 7.22 4.78
N TYR A 70 0.47 6.43 3.71
CA TYR A 70 0.04 6.89 2.39
C TYR A 70 -1.47 6.70 2.25
N GLY A 71 -2.22 7.76 2.54
CA GLY A 71 -3.67 7.76 2.41
C GLY A 71 -4.14 7.46 0.99
N PHE A 72 -5.28 6.78 0.87
CA PHE A 72 -5.88 6.51 -0.43
C PHE A 72 -6.31 7.82 -1.07
N THR A 73 -5.82 8.09 -2.28
CA THR A 73 -6.20 9.28 -3.06
C THR A 73 -7.03 8.88 -4.28
N PRO A 74 -8.03 9.69 -4.66
CA PRO A 74 -8.79 9.47 -5.89
C PRO A 74 -7.93 9.68 -7.16
N GLU A 75 -6.88 10.52 -7.07
CA GLU A 75 -6.08 10.94 -8.22
C GLU A 75 -4.97 9.96 -8.61
N ALA A 76 -4.33 9.32 -7.62
CA ALA A 76 -3.14 8.50 -7.86
C ALA A 76 -3.11 7.18 -7.08
N ASP A 77 -4.26 6.78 -6.50
CA ASP A 77 -4.40 5.69 -5.53
C ASP A 77 -3.70 5.99 -4.20
N PHE A 78 -2.43 6.40 -4.23
CA PHE A 78 -1.68 7.04 -3.15
C PHE A 78 -0.40 7.68 -3.72
N VAL A 79 0.21 8.64 -3.00
CA VAL A 79 1.40 9.36 -3.48
C VAL A 79 2.67 8.77 -2.85
N TYR A 80 3.41 7.94 -3.60
CA TYR A 80 4.71 7.38 -3.18
C TYR A 80 5.82 7.65 -4.22
N PRO A 81 7.06 7.98 -3.80
CA PRO A 81 7.43 8.38 -2.43
C PRO A 81 6.72 9.68 -2.02
N ALA A 82 6.57 9.94 -0.72
CA ALA A 82 6.09 11.24 -0.28
C ALA A 82 6.98 12.31 -0.91
N ALA A 83 6.37 13.31 -1.55
CA ALA A 83 7.14 14.45 -2.05
C ALA A 83 7.89 15.04 -0.86
N ALA A 84 9.22 14.97 -0.90
CA ALA A 84 10.05 15.63 0.10
C ALA A 84 9.78 17.13 -0.03
N ASP A 85 9.17 17.72 0.98
CA ASP A 85 9.13 19.17 1.16
C ASP A 85 10.52 19.67 1.58
#